data_AF-A0A7C4V8V8-F1
#
_entry.id   AF-A0A7C4V8V8-F1
#
_cell.length_a   1.000
_cell.length_b   1.000
_cell.length_c   1.000
_cell.angle_alpha   90.00
_cell.angle_beta   90.00
_cell.angle_gamma   90.00
#
_symmetry.space_group_name_H-M   'P 1'
#
loop_
_entity.id
_entity.type
_entity.pdbx_description
1 polymer ?
#
loop_
_entity_poly.entity_id
_entity_poly.type
_entity_poly.pdbx_seq_one_letter_code
_entity_poly.pdbx_strand_id
1 'polypeptide(L)'
;KFMLDYNFPPFSVGECRPIRGPGRREIGHGALAERSLGAVIPPPEKFPYTIRVVSDILESNGSSSMASVCGATLSLMDAGVPIKEPVAGISIGLVKEPDRFTLLTDIVGDEDHYGDMDFKIAGTGRGITGIQLDLKIDGISREIIQATLEQAREARIRILKIMLETLRAPRPEISRFAPRLLHIKINPEKIGLLIGPGGKTIRGIQEQTGAKIDVEDDGTVTIASSDSRAAEAARAKVEALTEEVRVGKVYQGKVTSIKDFGAFVEILPGRDGLCHISELDDKYVGRVEDVVKVGETLEVKVIAIDAQDRVKLSRKVLLREASGATDEDGASSRGAERSGDRGGERGERGGDRGGERGHGGRRPPREPRGEPREPRGERH
;
A
#
# COMPACT_ATOMS: atom_id res chain seq x y z
N LYS A 1 -9.41 -4.83 -4.74
CA LYS A 1 -9.41 -3.62 -5.61
C LYS A 1 -9.05 -3.95 -7.08
N PHE A 2 -9.39 -5.15 -7.57
CA PHE A 2 -9.32 -5.54 -8.99
C PHE A 2 -10.66 -6.20 -9.34
N MET A 3 -11.11 -6.03 -10.57
CA MET A 3 -12.33 -6.59 -11.16
C MET A 3 -12.08 -6.82 -12.66
N LEU A 4 -12.58 -7.92 -13.22
CA LEU A 4 -12.55 -8.17 -14.66
C LEU A 4 -13.94 -8.60 -15.16
N ASP A 5 -14.56 -7.73 -15.97
CA ASP A 5 -15.77 -8.07 -16.72
C ASP A 5 -15.41 -8.70 -18.06
N TYR A 6 -16.20 -9.66 -18.51
CA TYR A 6 -16.04 -10.38 -19.77
C TYR A 6 -17.38 -10.38 -20.50
N ASN A 7 -17.41 -9.89 -21.74
CA ASN A 7 -18.61 -9.79 -22.56
C ASN A 7 -18.43 -10.61 -23.84
N PHE A 8 -19.41 -11.45 -24.16
CA PHE A 8 -19.41 -12.30 -25.36
C PHE A 8 -20.59 -11.93 -26.28
N PRO A 9 -20.52 -10.79 -27.00
CA PRO A 9 -21.61 -10.34 -27.84
C PRO A 9 -21.86 -11.34 -28.99
N PRO A 10 -23.13 -11.59 -29.37
CA PRO A 10 -23.47 -12.60 -30.39
C PRO A 10 -22.77 -12.44 -31.74
N PHE A 11 -22.45 -11.20 -32.15
CA PHE A 11 -21.75 -10.95 -33.41
C PHE A 11 -20.33 -11.54 -33.46
N SER A 12 -19.71 -11.83 -32.31
CA SER A 12 -18.35 -12.40 -32.23
C SER A 12 -18.23 -13.83 -32.79
N VAL A 13 -19.38 -14.50 -32.96
CA VAL A 13 -19.53 -15.80 -33.61
C VAL A 13 -20.45 -15.71 -34.85
N GLY A 14 -20.69 -14.50 -35.37
CA GLY A 14 -21.56 -14.26 -36.53
C GLY A 14 -23.07 -14.38 -36.26
N GLU A 15 -23.50 -14.48 -35.00
CA GLU A 15 -24.91 -14.72 -34.65
C GLU A 15 -25.69 -13.44 -34.35
N CYS A 16 -26.93 -13.36 -34.82
CA CYS A 16 -27.88 -12.30 -34.44
C CYS A 16 -28.76 -12.76 -33.26
N ARG A 17 -28.48 -12.28 -32.04
CA ARG A 17 -29.34 -12.49 -30.85
C ARG A 17 -29.50 -11.19 -30.05
N PRO A 18 -30.61 -11.01 -29.28
CA PRO A 18 -30.77 -9.86 -28.41
C PRO A 18 -29.69 -9.81 -27.31
N ILE A 19 -29.04 -8.66 -27.15
CA ILE A 19 -28.10 -8.42 -26.05
C ILE A 19 -28.88 -8.40 -24.73
N ARG A 20 -28.34 -9.09 -23.71
CA ARG A 20 -28.86 -9.18 -22.34
C ARG A 20 -27.70 -9.05 -21.35
N GLY A 21 -27.98 -9.09 -20.05
CA GLY A 21 -26.95 -9.20 -19.02
C GLY A 21 -26.16 -10.53 -19.13
N PRO A 22 -24.93 -10.59 -18.58
CA PRO A 22 -24.00 -11.67 -18.82
C PRO A 22 -24.48 -13.03 -18.29
N GLY A 23 -24.30 -14.06 -19.10
CA GLY A 23 -24.61 -15.44 -18.78
C GLY A 23 -23.54 -16.15 -17.94
N ARG A 24 -23.85 -17.38 -17.50
CA ARG A 24 -22.94 -18.19 -16.67
C ARG A 24 -21.57 -18.43 -17.30
N ARG A 25 -21.48 -18.61 -18.63
CA ARG A 25 -20.21 -18.83 -19.34
C ARG A 25 -19.34 -17.56 -19.31
N GLU A 26 -19.94 -16.39 -19.52
CA GLU A 26 -19.24 -15.09 -19.49
C GLU A 26 -18.69 -14.79 -18.10
N ILE A 27 -19.50 -14.97 -17.05
CA ILE A 27 -19.08 -14.82 -15.65
C ILE A 27 -17.94 -15.82 -15.32
N GLY A 28 -18.04 -17.07 -15.79
CA GLY A 28 -17.01 -18.09 -15.58
C GLY A 28 -15.69 -17.80 -16.31
N HIS A 29 -15.77 -17.31 -17.56
CA HIS A 29 -14.61 -16.88 -18.34
C HIS A 29 -13.93 -15.64 -17.71
N GLY A 30 -14.72 -14.65 -17.29
CA GLY A 30 -14.24 -13.47 -16.57
C GLY A 30 -13.54 -13.83 -15.26
N ALA A 31 -14.17 -14.67 -14.42
CA ALA A 31 -13.58 -15.13 -13.15
C ALA A 31 -12.29 -15.96 -13.34
N LEU A 32 -12.16 -16.71 -14.43
CA LEU A 32 -10.91 -17.41 -14.77
C LEU A 32 -9.79 -16.41 -15.10
N ALA A 33 -10.07 -15.43 -15.97
CA ALA A 33 -9.10 -14.40 -16.33
C ALA A 33 -8.73 -13.51 -15.12
N GLU A 34 -9.71 -13.12 -14.31
CA GLU A 34 -9.52 -12.35 -13.08
C GLU A 34 -8.58 -13.07 -12.10
N ARG A 35 -8.84 -14.34 -11.79
CA ARG A 35 -7.98 -15.15 -10.90
C ARG A 35 -6.57 -15.30 -11.45
N SER A 36 -6.45 -15.53 -12.76
CA SER A 36 -5.16 -15.69 -13.47
C SER A 36 -4.30 -14.43 -13.43
N LEU A 37 -4.91 -13.25 -13.40
CA LEU A 37 -4.23 -11.96 -13.32
C LEU A 37 -4.01 -11.50 -11.87
N GLY A 38 -4.92 -11.84 -10.95
CA GLY A 38 -4.86 -11.44 -9.53
C GLY A 38 -3.54 -11.76 -8.84
N ALA A 39 -2.86 -12.83 -9.24
CA ALA A 39 -1.52 -13.18 -8.77
C ALA A 39 -0.46 -12.10 -9.05
N VAL A 40 -0.56 -11.39 -10.19
CA VAL A 40 0.43 -10.37 -10.62
C VAL A 40 -0.01 -8.92 -10.34
N ILE A 41 -1.27 -8.69 -9.96
CA ILE A 41 -1.76 -7.36 -9.57
C ILE A 41 -0.91 -6.79 -8.41
N PRO A 42 -0.51 -5.50 -8.46
CA PRO A 42 0.19 -4.84 -7.37
C PRO A 42 -0.71 -4.69 -6.12
N PRO A 43 -0.15 -4.73 -4.90
CA PRO A 43 -0.93 -4.49 -3.69
C PRO A 43 -1.25 -2.98 -3.54
N PRO A 44 -2.28 -2.60 -2.76
CA PRO A 44 -2.80 -1.22 -2.72
C PRO A 44 -1.77 -0.15 -2.36
N GLU A 45 -0.77 -0.50 -1.55
CA GLU A 45 0.27 0.41 -1.07
C GLU A 45 1.26 0.77 -2.20
N LYS A 46 1.40 -0.10 -3.21
CA LYS A 46 2.18 0.16 -4.43
C LYS A 46 1.33 0.81 -5.53
N PHE A 47 0.05 0.46 -5.60
CA PHE A 47 -0.86 1.00 -6.62
C PHE A 47 -2.28 1.15 -6.04
N PRO A 48 -2.66 2.35 -5.57
CA PRO A 48 -3.85 2.55 -4.74
C PRO A 48 -5.20 2.45 -5.46
N TYR A 49 -5.18 2.24 -6.77
CA TYR A 49 -6.35 2.32 -7.64
C TYR A 49 -7.24 1.08 -7.52
N THR A 50 -8.55 1.29 -7.57
CA THR A 50 -9.48 0.22 -7.96
C THR A 50 -9.38 0.02 -9.46
N ILE A 51 -8.81 -1.11 -9.86
CA ILE A 51 -8.62 -1.50 -11.25
C ILE A 51 -9.90 -2.21 -11.73
N ARG A 52 -10.43 -1.80 -12.88
CA ARG A 52 -11.46 -2.50 -13.63
C ARG A 52 -10.95 -2.77 -15.04
N VAL A 53 -10.98 -4.03 -15.46
CA VAL A 53 -10.76 -4.41 -16.86
C VAL A 53 -12.11 -4.86 -17.44
N VAL A 54 -12.37 -4.53 -18.70
CA VAL A 54 -13.49 -5.06 -19.47
C VAL A 54 -12.89 -5.74 -20.71
N SER A 55 -13.27 -6.99 -20.93
CA SER A 55 -12.85 -7.79 -22.10
C SER A 55 -14.04 -8.00 -23.02
N ASP A 56 -14.22 -7.11 -23.98
CA ASP A 56 -15.20 -7.27 -25.06
C ASP A 56 -14.63 -8.20 -26.16
N ILE A 57 -15.21 -9.38 -26.30
CA ILE A 57 -14.80 -10.33 -27.34
C ILE A 57 -15.44 -9.94 -28.67
N LEU A 58 -14.62 -9.47 -29.62
CA LEU A 58 -15.11 -9.01 -30.93
C LEU A 58 -15.21 -10.14 -31.96
N GLU A 59 -14.38 -11.17 -31.83
CA GLU A 59 -14.29 -12.36 -32.67
C GLU A 59 -13.93 -13.57 -31.78
N SER A 60 -14.46 -14.76 -32.06
CA SER A 60 -14.14 -15.97 -31.28
C SER A 60 -14.25 -17.26 -32.08
N ASN A 61 -13.10 -17.80 -32.52
CA ASN A 61 -12.99 -19.17 -33.06
C ASN A 61 -12.10 -20.09 -32.19
N GLY A 62 -11.86 -19.75 -30.92
CA GLY A 62 -10.98 -20.48 -30.01
C GLY A 62 -11.12 -20.01 -28.57
N SER A 63 -10.09 -20.21 -27.74
CA SER A 63 -10.14 -19.92 -26.29
C SER A 63 -10.11 -18.42 -25.95
N SER A 64 -11.21 -17.73 -26.20
CA SER A 64 -11.41 -16.28 -25.97
C SER A 64 -11.16 -15.82 -24.52
N SER A 65 -11.33 -16.68 -23.51
CA SER A 65 -10.93 -16.36 -22.12
C SER A 65 -9.42 -16.34 -21.88
N MET A 66 -8.63 -17.04 -22.69
CA MET A 66 -7.17 -16.94 -22.68
C MET A 66 -6.69 -15.70 -23.45
N ALA A 67 -7.39 -15.35 -24.55
CA ALA A 67 -7.21 -14.06 -25.21
C ALA A 67 -7.49 -12.88 -24.24
N SER A 68 -8.51 -12.98 -23.39
CA SER A 68 -8.76 -12.00 -22.31
C SER A 68 -7.59 -11.84 -21.35
N VAL A 69 -6.89 -12.92 -20.96
CA VAL A 69 -5.71 -12.84 -20.07
C VAL A 69 -4.57 -12.08 -20.76
N CYS A 70 -4.32 -12.35 -22.04
CA CYS A 70 -3.30 -11.68 -22.83
C CYS A 70 -3.63 -10.19 -23.06
N GLY A 71 -4.85 -9.90 -23.53
CA GLY A 71 -5.32 -8.53 -23.78
C GLY A 71 -5.42 -7.69 -22.51
N ALA A 72 -5.91 -8.26 -21.40
CA ALA A 72 -5.92 -7.59 -20.11
C ALA A 72 -4.51 -7.31 -19.59
N THR A 73 -3.55 -8.22 -19.76
CA THR A 73 -2.15 -7.96 -19.40
C THR A 73 -1.59 -6.75 -20.15
N LEU A 74 -1.78 -6.68 -21.47
CA LEU A 74 -1.36 -5.53 -22.27
C LEU A 74 -2.10 -4.25 -21.87
N SER A 75 -3.41 -4.30 -21.62
CA SER A 75 -4.22 -3.17 -21.16
C SER A 75 -3.79 -2.64 -19.80
N LEU A 76 -3.51 -3.51 -18.83
CA LEU A 76 -2.96 -3.15 -17.52
C LEU A 76 -1.59 -2.48 -17.66
N MET A 77 -0.72 -3.02 -18.51
CA MET A 77 0.61 -2.43 -18.78
C MET A 77 0.49 -1.07 -19.47
N ASP A 78 -0.42 -0.92 -20.44
CA ASP A 78 -0.66 0.34 -21.17
C ASP A 78 -1.24 1.43 -20.26
N ALA A 79 -2.16 1.06 -19.38
CA ALA A 79 -2.75 1.96 -18.37
C ALA A 79 -1.76 2.39 -17.26
N GLY A 80 -0.53 1.86 -17.25
CA GLY A 80 0.50 2.17 -16.25
C GLY A 80 0.35 1.40 -14.94
N VAL A 81 -0.35 0.26 -14.92
CA VAL A 81 -0.46 -0.60 -13.73
C VAL A 81 0.86 -1.37 -13.52
N PRO A 82 1.57 -1.19 -12.39
CA PRO A 82 2.89 -1.77 -12.18
C PRO A 82 2.81 -3.23 -11.70
N ILE A 83 2.24 -4.10 -12.54
CA ILE A 83 2.11 -5.55 -12.34
C ILE A 83 3.46 -6.22 -12.08
N LYS A 84 3.45 -7.32 -11.33
CA LYS A 84 4.67 -8.04 -10.89
C LYS A 84 5.43 -8.69 -12.03
N GLU A 85 4.70 -9.23 -13.01
CA GLU A 85 5.21 -9.89 -14.21
C GLU A 85 4.05 -10.01 -15.22
N PRO A 86 4.29 -9.91 -16.54
CA PRO A 86 3.26 -10.13 -17.55
C PRO A 86 2.77 -11.59 -17.60
N VAL A 87 1.47 -11.80 -17.89
CA VAL A 87 0.80 -13.10 -17.94
C VAL A 87 0.29 -13.37 -19.36
N ALA A 88 0.45 -14.59 -19.85
CA ALA A 88 -0.21 -15.08 -21.06
C ALA A 88 -1.12 -16.26 -20.73
N GLY A 89 -2.12 -16.51 -21.57
CA GLY A 89 -2.98 -17.69 -21.53
C GLY A 89 -2.82 -18.56 -22.78
N ILE A 90 -3.18 -19.84 -22.67
CA ILE A 90 -3.26 -20.81 -23.77
C ILE A 90 -4.29 -21.90 -23.42
N SER A 91 -4.96 -22.50 -24.40
CA SER A 91 -5.63 -23.80 -24.20
C SER A 91 -4.88 -24.92 -24.93
N ILE A 92 -4.80 -26.09 -24.28
CA ILE A 92 -4.38 -27.35 -24.86
C ILE A 92 -5.57 -28.32 -24.85
N GLY A 93 -5.88 -28.90 -26.01
CA GLY A 93 -6.87 -29.96 -26.16
C GLY A 93 -6.26 -31.36 -26.14
N LEU A 94 -7.10 -32.37 -25.89
CA LEU A 94 -6.74 -33.79 -26.03
C LEU A 94 -7.64 -34.45 -27.07
N VAL A 95 -7.05 -35.33 -27.88
CA VAL A 95 -7.77 -36.41 -28.56
C VAL A 95 -7.16 -37.74 -28.09
N LYS A 96 -7.99 -38.64 -27.54
CA LYS A 96 -7.55 -39.88 -26.90
C LYS A 96 -8.34 -41.08 -27.41
N GLU A 97 -7.59 -42.05 -27.91
CA GLU A 97 -8.04 -43.40 -28.27
C GLU A 97 -7.68 -44.38 -27.15
N PRO A 98 -8.03 -45.67 -27.21
CA PRO A 98 -7.60 -46.65 -26.20
C PRO A 98 -6.07 -46.66 -25.99
N ASP A 99 -5.30 -46.80 -27.08
CA ASP A 99 -3.85 -47.06 -27.05
C ASP A 99 -2.96 -45.86 -27.42
N ARG A 100 -3.53 -44.70 -27.76
CA ARG A 100 -2.79 -43.49 -28.18
C ARG A 100 -3.51 -42.20 -27.76
N PHE A 101 -2.78 -41.10 -27.68
CA PHE A 101 -3.34 -39.77 -27.53
C PHE A 101 -2.56 -38.73 -28.35
N THR A 102 -3.16 -37.57 -28.58
CA THR A 102 -2.56 -36.40 -29.24
C THR A 102 -2.99 -35.14 -28.48
N LEU A 103 -2.06 -34.20 -28.32
CA LEU A 103 -2.29 -32.91 -27.66
C LEU A 103 -2.29 -31.79 -28.70
N LEU A 104 -3.37 -31.01 -28.73
CA LEU A 104 -3.61 -29.92 -29.67
C LEU A 104 -3.30 -28.57 -29.00
N THR A 105 -2.64 -27.64 -29.69
CA THR A 105 -2.21 -26.34 -29.12
C THR A 105 -2.97 -25.18 -29.72
N ASP A 106 -3.51 -24.32 -28.86
CA ASP A 106 -4.34 -23.16 -29.21
C ASP A 106 -5.63 -23.55 -29.95
N ILE A 107 -6.36 -24.49 -29.34
CA ILE A 107 -7.49 -25.18 -29.98
C ILE A 107 -8.57 -24.24 -30.50
N VAL A 108 -9.06 -24.54 -31.71
CA VAL A 108 -10.22 -23.88 -32.28
C VAL A 108 -11.54 -24.43 -31.71
N GLY A 109 -12.65 -23.74 -31.98
CA GLY A 109 -13.98 -24.12 -31.45
C GLY A 109 -14.41 -25.55 -31.79
N ASP A 110 -14.06 -26.07 -32.96
CA ASP A 110 -14.34 -27.45 -33.36
C ASP A 110 -13.44 -28.48 -32.64
N GLU A 111 -12.18 -28.13 -32.38
CA GLU A 111 -11.23 -28.98 -31.63
C GLU A 111 -11.60 -29.04 -30.14
N ASP A 112 -12.08 -27.93 -29.56
CA ASP A 112 -12.80 -27.94 -28.26
C ASP A 112 -14.02 -28.86 -28.37
N HIS A 113 -14.92 -28.64 -29.34
CA HIS A 113 -16.18 -29.38 -29.42
C HIS A 113 -16.00 -30.91 -29.52
N TYR A 114 -15.10 -31.38 -30.40
CA TYR A 114 -14.87 -32.81 -30.64
C TYR A 114 -13.76 -33.44 -29.78
N GLY A 115 -12.94 -32.66 -29.07
CA GLY A 115 -11.87 -33.16 -28.21
C GLY A 115 -12.35 -33.71 -26.86
N ASP A 116 -11.53 -34.54 -26.21
CA ASP A 116 -11.82 -35.21 -24.93
C ASP A 116 -11.55 -34.33 -23.69
N MET A 117 -10.80 -33.24 -23.87
CA MET A 117 -10.32 -32.35 -22.83
C MET A 117 -10.12 -30.94 -23.38
N ASP A 118 -10.43 -29.93 -22.57
CA ASP A 118 -9.97 -28.54 -22.76
C ASP A 118 -9.24 -28.09 -21.49
N PHE A 119 -7.94 -27.81 -21.60
CA PHE A 119 -7.07 -27.46 -20.48
C PHE A 119 -6.50 -26.05 -20.70
N LYS A 120 -7.22 -25.05 -20.17
CA LYS A 120 -6.83 -23.64 -20.19
C LYS A 120 -5.80 -23.34 -19.10
N ILE A 121 -4.64 -22.81 -19.49
CA ILE A 121 -3.49 -22.59 -18.62
C ILE A 121 -2.99 -21.15 -18.79
N ALA A 122 -3.04 -20.38 -17.70
CA ALA A 122 -2.54 -19.02 -17.64
C ALA A 122 -1.33 -18.92 -16.70
N GLY A 123 -0.39 -18.04 -17.03
CA GLY A 123 0.85 -17.90 -16.25
C GLY A 123 1.86 -16.92 -16.82
N THR A 124 2.90 -16.68 -16.04
CA THR A 124 4.03 -15.83 -16.39
C THR A 124 5.17 -16.65 -17.01
N GLY A 125 6.35 -16.05 -17.21
CA GLY A 125 7.56 -16.76 -17.61
C GLY A 125 8.12 -17.66 -16.49
N ARG A 126 7.86 -17.33 -15.22
CA ARG A 126 8.34 -18.08 -14.05
C ARG A 126 7.37 -19.15 -13.52
N GLY A 127 6.07 -19.07 -13.80
CA GLY A 127 5.11 -20.01 -13.22
C GLY A 127 3.69 -19.91 -13.79
N ILE A 128 2.81 -20.78 -13.29
CA ILE A 128 1.38 -20.80 -13.60
C ILE A 128 0.64 -19.93 -12.58
N THR A 129 -0.35 -19.16 -13.04
CA THR A 129 -1.20 -18.30 -12.19
C THR A 129 -2.68 -18.69 -12.24
N GLY A 130 -3.11 -19.44 -13.25
CA GLY A 130 -4.47 -19.97 -13.37
C GLY A 130 -4.55 -21.25 -14.18
N ILE A 131 -5.45 -22.16 -13.78
CA ILE A 131 -5.79 -23.39 -14.48
C ILE A 131 -7.31 -23.52 -14.51
N GLN A 132 -7.85 -23.93 -15.66
CA GLN A 132 -9.15 -24.58 -15.79
C GLN A 132 -8.96 -25.84 -16.63
N LEU A 133 -9.52 -26.95 -16.16
CA LEU A 133 -9.54 -28.23 -16.86
C LEU A 133 -11.00 -28.67 -16.97
N ASP A 134 -11.45 -28.94 -18.18
CA ASP A 134 -12.72 -29.62 -18.47
C ASP A 134 -12.42 -30.96 -19.15
N LEU A 135 -13.23 -31.98 -18.86
CA LEU A 135 -13.01 -33.38 -19.26
C LEU A 135 -14.33 -34.02 -19.69
N LYS A 136 -14.33 -34.63 -20.88
CA LYS A 136 -15.46 -35.39 -21.43
C LYS A 136 -15.28 -36.91 -21.30
N ILE A 137 -14.13 -37.35 -20.78
CA ILE A 137 -13.76 -38.74 -20.53
C ILE A 137 -13.52 -38.99 -19.03
N ASP A 138 -13.63 -40.25 -18.60
CA ASP A 138 -13.54 -40.66 -17.19
C ASP A 138 -12.23 -40.25 -16.48
N GLY A 139 -11.16 -39.97 -17.22
CA GLY A 139 -9.94 -39.41 -16.67
C GLY A 139 -8.74 -39.39 -17.63
N ILE A 140 -7.67 -38.75 -17.19
CA ILE A 140 -6.38 -38.62 -17.89
C ILE A 140 -5.23 -39.13 -17.02
N SER A 141 -4.19 -39.67 -17.66
CA SER A 141 -3.01 -40.18 -16.94
C SER A 141 -2.12 -39.04 -16.46
N ARG A 142 -1.27 -39.32 -15.46
CA ARG A 142 -0.22 -38.37 -15.00
C ARG A 142 0.72 -37.96 -16.13
N GLU A 143 0.97 -38.85 -17.08
CA GLU A 143 1.77 -38.60 -18.29
C GLU A 143 1.10 -37.57 -19.21
N ILE A 144 -0.20 -37.73 -19.50
CA ILE A 144 -0.98 -36.75 -20.27
C ILE A 144 -0.95 -35.37 -19.60
N ILE A 145 -1.13 -35.32 -18.27
CA ILE A 145 -1.06 -34.06 -17.50
C ILE A 145 0.34 -33.43 -17.63
N GLN A 146 1.42 -34.21 -17.48
CA GLN A 146 2.79 -33.71 -17.56
C GLN A 146 3.15 -33.20 -18.96
N ALA A 147 2.77 -33.94 -20.01
CA ALA A 147 2.95 -33.52 -21.40
C ALA A 147 2.16 -32.24 -21.72
N THR A 148 0.90 -32.18 -21.28
CA THR A 148 0.03 -31.00 -21.43
C THR A 148 0.65 -29.74 -20.82
N LEU A 149 1.17 -29.85 -19.59
CA LEU A 149 1.74 -28.70 -18.88
C LEU A 149 3.04 -28.18 -19.52
N GLU A 150 3.88 -29.06 -20.10
CA GLU A 150 5.10 -28.63 -20.81
C GLU A 150 4.78 -28.03 -22.19
N GLN A 151 3.87 -28.65 -22.96
CA GLN A 151 3.41 -28.11 -24.25
C GLN A 151 2.70 -26.76 -24.08
N ALA A 152 1.87 -26.61 -23.04
CA ALA A 152 1.28 -25.33 -22.65
C ALA A 152 2.32 -24.29 -22.22
N ARG A 153 3.36 -24.71 -21.47
CA ARG A 153 4.47 -23.82 -21.07
C ARG A 153 5.22 -23.30 -22.29
N GLU A 154 5.55 -24.15 -23.26
CA GLU A 154 6.18 -23.73 -24.50
C GLU A 154 5.33 -22.71 -25.26
N ALA A 155 4.06 -23.05 -25.52
CA ALA A 155 3.14 -22.20 -26.26
C ALA A 155 2.91 -20.84 -25.55
N ARG A 156 2.69 -20.86 -24.24
CA ARG A 156 2.53 -19.65 -23.42
C ARG A 156 3.78 -18.76 -23.45
N ILE A 157 4.99 -19.34 -23.44
CA ILE A 157 6.24 -18.56 -23.56
C ILE A 157 6.41 -17.96 -24.96
N ARG A 158 5.92 -18.61 -26.02
CA ARG A 158 5.90 -18.03 -27.38
C ARG A 158 4.94 -16.84 -27.46
N ILE A 159 3.71 -16.98 -26.97
CA ILE A 159 2.71 -15.89 -26.88
C ILE A 159 3.25 -14.71 -26.06
N LEU A 160 3.84 -14.99 -24.89
CA LEU A 160 4.41 -13.97 -24.00
C LEU A 160 5.53 -13.15 -24.68
N LYS A 161 6.35 -13.76 -25.54
CA LYS A 161 7.36 -13.01 -26.33
C LYS A 161 6.71 -12.02 -27.30
N ILE A 162 5.73 -12.48 -28.08
CA ILE A 162 5.02 -11.65 -29.08
C ILE A 162 4.29 -10.47 -28.39
N MET A 163 3.69 -10.70 -27.21
CA MET A 163 3.11 -9.63 -26.40
C MET A 163 4.16 -8.58 -25.99
N LEU A 164 5.35 -9.01 -25.58
CA LEU A 164 6.44 -8.13 -25.12
C LEU A 164 7.20 -7.44 -26.26
N GLU A 165 7.13 -7.96 -27.48
CA GLU A 165 7.56 -7.24 -28.69
C GLU A 165 6.67 -6.00 -28.93
N THR A 166 5.38 -6.09 -28.61
CA THR A 166 4.43 -4.98 -28.69
C THR A 166 4.57 -4.00 -27.51
N LEU A 167 4.62 -4.50 -26.27
CA LEU A 167 4.75 -3.66 -25.07
C LEU A 167 5.64 -4.34 -24.01
N ARG A 168 6.91 -3.93 -23.96
CA ARG A 168 7.98 -4.58 -23.16
C ARG A 168 7.80 -4.52 -21.64
N ALA A 169 7.09 -3.50 -21.13
CA ALA A 169 6.92 -3.23 -19.71
C ALA A 169 5.68 -2.35 -19.48
N PRO A 170 5.13 -2.27 -18.25
CA PRO A 170 4.15 -1.24 -17.90
C PRO A 170 4.66 0.17 -18.22
N ARG A 171 3.75 1.08 -18.62
CA ARG A 171 4.09 2.50 -18.76
C ARG A 171 4.51 3.09 -17.41
N PRO A 172 5.50 4.00 -17.37
CA PRO A 172 5.98 4.61 -16.12
C PRO A 172 4.96 5.57 -15.49
N GLU A 173 4.00 6.06 -16.28
CA GLU A 173 2.94 6.96 -15.85
C GLU A 173 1.57 6.42 -16.24
N ILE A 174 0.58 6.63 -15.37
CA ILE A 174 -0.83 6.42 -15.67
C ILE A 174 -1.37 7.55 -16.58
N SER A 175 -2.46 7.25 -17.31
CA SER A 175 -3.11 8.19 -18.22
C SER A 175 -3.42 9.55 -17.58
N ARG A 176 -3.25 10.64 -18.33
CA ARG A 176 -3.57 12.02 -17.91
C ARG A 176 -5.05 12.21 -17.51
N PHE A 177 -5.93 11.32 -17.95
CA PHE A 177 -7.37 11.34 -17.67
C PHE A 177 -7.77 10.40 -16.53
N ALA A 178 -6.86 9.56 -16.04
CA ALA A 178 -7.07 8.84 -14.80
C ALA A 178 -6.96 9.84 -13.62
N PRO A 179 -7.80 9.70 -12.57
CA PRO A 179 -7.60 10.45 -11.34
C PRO A 179 -6.19 10.21 -10.79
N ARG A 180 -5.62 11.20 -10.11
CA ARG A 180 -4.42 11.04 -9.28
C ARG A 180 -4.87 10.71 -7.86
N LEU A 181 -4.44 9.54 -7.38
CA LEU A 181 -4.55 9.12 -5.99
C LEU A 181 -3.21 9.41 -5.28
N LEU A 182 -3.26 10.23 -4.24
CA LEU A 182 -2.16 10.44 -3.30
C LEU A 182 -2.50 9.76 -1.98
N HIS A 183 -1.58 8.96 -1.46
CA HIS A 183 -1.67 8.39 -0.11
C HIS A 183 -0.72 9.11 0.83
N ILE A 184 -1.23 9.46 2.00
CA ILE A 184 -0.46 9.91 3.15
C ILE A 184 -0.91 9.13 4.37
N LYS A 185 0.02 8.85 5.29
CA LYS A 185 -0.28 8.16 6.54
C LYS A 185 -0.13 9.13 7.70
N ILE A 186 -1.19 9.27 8.48
CA ILE A 186 -1.27 10.15 9.65
C ILE A 186 -1.27 9.30 10.93
N ASN A 187 -1.00 9.93 12.08
CA ASN A 187 -1.23 9.30 13.37
C ASN A 187 -2.75 9.05 13.54
N PRO A 188 -3.22 7.80 13.83
CA PRO A 188 -4.64 7.49 14.00
C PRO A 188 -5.37 8.37 15.02
N GLU A 189 -4.68 8.83 16.07
CA GLU A 189 -5.24 9.74 17.09
C GLU A 189 -5.74 11.07 16.48
N LYS A 190 -5.19 11.46 15.32
CA LYS A 190 -5.56 12.70 14.60
C LYS A 190 -6.66 12.52 13.56
N ILE A 191 -7.19 11.31 13.34
CA ILE A 191 -8.32 11.06 12.42
C ILE A 191 -9.52 11.95 12.81
N GLY A 192 -9.82 12.06 14.11
CA GLY A 192 -10.90 12.90 14.63
C GLY A 192 -10.72 14.40 14.34
N LEU A 193 -9.47 14.89 14.30
CA LEU A 193 -9.16 16.29 13.96
C LEU A 193 -9.35 16.57 12.46
N LEU A 194 -8.90 15.64 11.60
CA LEU A 194 -9.03 15.73 10.15
C LEU A 194 -10.49 15.65 9.69
N ILE A 195 -11.29 14.75 10.27
CA ILE A 195 -12.73 14.65 9.97
C ILE A 195 -13.45 15.88 10.54
N GLY A 196 -13.17 16.22 11.80
CA GLY A 196 -13.81 17.31 12.53
C GLY A 196 -15.27 17.01 12.94
N PRO A 197 -15.89 17.89 13.74
CA PRO A 197 -17.24 17.66 14.27
C PRO A 197 -18.27 17.53 13.14
N GLY A 198 -18.83 16.33 12.97
CA GLY A 198 -19.80 16.02 11.91
C GLY A 198 -19.21 15.96 10.50
N GLY A 199 -17.89 15.77 10.34
CA GLY A 199 -17.24 15.74 9.03
C GLY A 199 -17.04 17.12 8.39
N LYS A 200 -17.15 18.20 9.16
CA LYS A 200 -17.04 19.58 8.64
C LYS A 200 -15.64 19.91 8.10
N THR A 201 -14.58 19.46 8.76
CA THR A 201 -13.19 19.78 8.37
C THR A 201 -12.86 19.12 7.03
N ILE A 202 -13.08 17.80 6.92
CA ILE A 202 -12.83 17.06 5.68
C ILE A 202 -13.68 17.60 4.51
N ARG A 203 -14.98 17.85 4.71
CA ARG A 203 -15.84 18.45 3.67
C ARG A 203 -15.36 19.83 3.23
N GLY A 204 -14.95 20.69 4.16
CA GLY A 204 -14.39 22.00 3.83
C GLY A 204 -13.11 21.93 2.99
N ILE A 205 -12.24 20.94 3.22
CA ILE A 205 -11.06 20.72 2.37
C ILE A 205 -11.50 20.23 0.98
N GLN A 206 -12.45 19.29 0.90
CA GLN A 206 -12.98 18.77 -0.36
C GLN A 206 -13.64 19.88 -1.21
N GLU A 207 -14.51 20.70 -0.62
CA GLU A 207 -15.19 21.83 -1.28
C GLU A 207 -14.19 22.87 -1.79
N GLN A 208 -13.14 23.18 -1.03
CA GLN A 208 -12.11 24.16 -1.41
C GLN A 208 -11.09 23.66 -2.43
N THR A 209 -11.05 22.35 -2.73
CA THR A 209 -10.02 21.76 -3.61
C THR A 209 -10.60 20.97 -4.78
N GLY A 210 -11.86 20.56 -4.73
CA GLY A 210 -12.47 19.63 -5.68
C GLY A 210 -11.99 18.17 -5.51
N ALA A 211 -11.05 17.89 -4.60
CA ALA A 211 -10.59 16.54 -4.33
C ALA A 211 -11.60 15.76 -3.49
N LYS A 212 -11.72 14.44 -3.71
CA LYS A 212 -12.34 13.52 -2.76
C LYS A 212 -11.29 13.05 -1.77
N ILE A 213 -11.60 13.09 -0.48
CA ILE A 213 -10.74 12.56 0.58
C ILE A 213 -11.47 11.40 1.24
N ASP A 214 -10.78 10.28 1.44
CA ASP A 214 -11.21 9.08 2.17
C ASP A 214 -10.21 8.82 3.31
N VAL A 215 -10.68 8.35 4.47
CA VAL A 215 -9.84 8.12 5.66
C VAL A 215 -10.17 6.75 6.25
N GLU A 216 -9.17 5.87 6.31
CA GLU A 216 -9.26 4.54 6.91
C GLU A 216 -8.87 4.61 8.41
N ASP A 217 -9.43 3.72 9.24
CA ASP A 217 -9.19 3.68 10.70
C ASP A 217 -7.71 3.45 11.10
N ASP A 218 -6.87 2.98 10.17
CA ASP A 218 -5.44 2.74 10.38
C ASP A 218 -4.56 4.00 10.21
N GLY A 219 -5.17 5.15 9.94
CA GLY A 219 -4.50 6.42 9.66
C GLY A 219 -4.12 6.62 8.18
N THR A 220 -4.54 5.75 7.26
CA THR A 220 -4.32 5.95 5.82
C THR A 220 -5.34 6.93 5.25
N VAL A 221 -4.87 8.07 4.73
CA VAL A 221 -5.70 9.05 4.03
C VAL A 221 -5.47 8.91 2.52
N THR A 222 -6.56 8.73 1.79
CA THR A 222 -6.59 8.64 0.32
C THR A 222 -7.13 9.96 -0.25
N ILE A 223 -6.34 10.65 -1.07
CA ILE A 223 -6.73 11.91 -1.70
C ILE A 223 -6.83 11.69 -3.22
N ALA A 224 -8.02 11.89 -3.78
CA ALA A 224 -8.35 11.63 -5.18
C ALA A 224 -8.78 12.91 -5.90
N SER A 225 -8.13 13.26 -7.02
CA SER A 225 -8.61 14.33 -7.91
C SER A 225 -8.26 14.06 -9.38
N SER A 226 -9.00 14.64 -10.31
CA SER A 226 -8.65 14.66 -11.74
C SER A 226 -7.56 15.68 -12.09
N ASP A 227 -7.25 16.64 -11.20
CA ASP A 227 -6.13 17.58 -11.34
C ASP A 227 -5.06 17.33 -10.27
N SER A 228 -3.79 17.27 -10.69
CA SER A 228 -2.64 17.14 -9.79
C SER A 228 -2.53 18.31 -8.82
N ARG A 229 -2.83 19.53 -9.25
CA ARG A 229 -2.74 20.73 -8.39
C ARG A 229 -3.79 20.70 -7.28
N ALA A 230 -5.01 20.26 -7.62
CA ALA A 230 -6.06 20.01 -6.64
C ALA A 230 -5.68 18.91 -5.64
N ALA A 231 -5.10 17.80 -6.10
CA ALA A 231 -4.62 16.72 -5.23
C ALA A 231 -3.50 17.19 -4.29
N GLU A 232 -2.50 17.92 -4.79
CA GLU A 232 -1.40 18.49 -4.00
C GLU A 232 -1.87 19.55 -3.00
N ALA A 233 -2.79 20.43 -3.40
CA ALA A 233 -3.39 21.44 -2.51
C ALA A 233 -4.23 20.80 -1.39
N ALA A 234 -4.92 19.69 -1.67
CA ALA A 234 -5.58 18.89 -0.64
C ALA A 234 -4.54 18.19 0.27
N ARG A 235 -3.49 17.59 -0.29
CA ARG A 235 -2.41 16.93 0.47
C ARG A 235 -1.75 17.89 1.45
N ALA A 236 -1.36 19.08 1.00
CA ALA A 236 -0.75 20.11 1.84
C ALA A 236 -1.67 20.58 2.99
N LYS A 237 -2.99 20.67 2.76
CA LYS A 237 -3.97 21.01 3.82
C LYS A 237 -4.11 19.89 4.86
N VAL A 238 -4.15 18.62 4.43
CA VAL A 238 -4.21 17.49 5.37
C VAL A 238 -2.89 17.36 6.14
N GLU A 239 -1.75 17.50 5.46
CA GLU A 239 -0.43 17.52 6.10
C GLU A 239 -0.33 18.65 7.13
N ALA A 240 -0.71 19.88 6.82
CA ALA A 240 -0.67 21.00 7.78
C ALA A 240 -1.59 20.81 9.01
N LEU A 241 -2.71 20.09 8.87
CA LEU A 241 -3.62 19.77 9.99
C LEU A 241 -3.16 18.56 10.83
N THR A 242 -2.40 17.64 10.24
CA THR A 242 -2.01 16.36 10.87
C THR A 242 -0.54 16.27 11.21
N GLU A 243 0.29 17.21 10.77
CA GLU A 243 1.71 17.31 11.10
C GLU A 243 1.90 17.29 12.62
N GLU A 244 2.85 16.48 13.08
CA GLU A 244 3.30 16.49 14.46
C GLU A 244 4.36 17.57 14.64
N VAL A 245 4.16 18.41 15.66
CA VAL A 245 5.12 19.40 16.09
C VAL A 245 6.38 18.66 16.53
N ARG A 246 7.44 18.68 15.71
CA ARG A 246 8.67 17.96 16.02
C ARG A 246 9.61 18.82 16.85
N VAL A 247 10.03 18.29 18.00
CA VAL A 247 11.12 18.84 18.80
C VAL A 247 12.36 19.02 17.91
N GLY A 248 12.99 20.19 17.98
CA GLY A 248 14.11 20.60 17.14
C GLY A 248 13.73 21.20 15.77
N LYS A 249 12.51 21.03 15.26
CA LYS A 249 12.09 21.67 13.99
C LYS A 249 11.75 23.15 14.22
N VAL A 250 12.02 23.96 13.19
CA VAL A 250 11.66 25.37 13.09
C VAL A 250 10.31 25.52 12.39
N TYR A 251 9.46 26.39 12.92
CA TYR A 251 8.17 26.75 12.36
C TYR A 251 8.08 28.28 12.26
N GLN A 252 7.49 28.79 11.18
CA GLN A 252 7.01 30.18 11.12
C GLN A 252 5.62 30.21 11.75
N GLY A 253 5.51 30.85 12.92
CA GLY A 253 4.28 30.91 13.68
C GLY A 253 3.84 32.35 13.94
N LYS A 254 2.54 32.54 14.18
CA LYS A 254 1.91 33.85 14.39
C LYS A 254 1.56 34.08 15.86
N VAL A 255 1.89 35.23 16.43
CA VAL A 255 1.54 35.57 17.81
C VAL A 255 0.02 35.67 17.96
N THR A 256 -0.60 34.75 18.70
CA THR A 256 -2.04 34.73 19.00
C THR A 256 -2.37 35.55 20.23
N SER A 257 -1.53 35.51 21.27
CA SER A 257 -1.67 36.37 22.45
C SER A 257 -0.34 36.58 23.18
N ILE A 258 -0.26 37.63 24.00
CA ILE A 258 0.90 37.97 24.85
C ILE A 258 0.45 37.98 26.30
N LYS A 259 1.32 37.51 27.21
CA LYS A 259 1.20 37.63 28.67
C LYS A 259 2.56 37.97 29.28
N ASP A 260 2.56 38.43 30.51
CA ASP A 260 3.76 38.91 31.24
C ASP A 260 4.95 37.93 31.24
N PHE A 261 4.67 36.61 31.17
CA PHE A 261 5.66 35.54 31.18
C PHE A 261 6.03 34.98 29.80
N GLY A 262 5.34 35.37 28.72
CA GLY A 262 5.62 34.84 27.38
C GLY A 262 4.55 35.13 26.31
N ALA A 263 4.89 34.83 25.06
CA ALA A 263 4.00 34.91 23.92
C ALA A 263 3.46 33.53 23.53
N PHE A 264 2.17 33.45 23.22
CA PHE A 264 1.54 32.32 22.56
C PHE A 264 1.65 32.50 21.05
N VAL A 265 2.14 31.47 20.37
CA VAL A 265 2.42 31.49 18.94
C VAL A 265 1.76 30.26 18.29
N GLU A 266 0.82 30.49 17.38
CA GLU A 266 0.22 29.44 16.57
C GLU A 266 1.23 28.99 15.51
N ILE A 267 1.67 27.73 15.60
CA ILE A 267 2.71 27.14 14.73
C ILE A 267 2.14 26.17 13.69
N LEU A 268 0.95 25.62 13.95
CA LEU A 268 0.12 24.84 13.04
C LEU A 268 -1.35 25.21 13.36
N PRO A 269 -2.30 25.08 12.42
CA PRO A 269 -3.69 25.51 12.63
C PRO A 269 -4.33 24.87 13.86
N GLY A 270 -4.73 25.69 14.83
CA GLY A 270 -5.29 25.22 16.12
C GLY A 270 -4.26 24.64 17.11
N ARG A 271 -2.97 24.91 16.92
CA ARG A 271 -1.88 24.45 17.81
C ARG A 271 -0.95 25.59 18.21
N ASP A 272 -1.23 26.18 19.36
CA ASP A 272 -0.37 27.15 20.03
C ASP A 272 0.84 26.48 20.71
N GLY A 273 1.98 27.16 20.68
CA GLY A 273 3.11 26.94 21.59
C GLY A 273 3.42 28.19 22.42
N LEU A 274 4.01 27.99 23.60
CA LEU A 274 4.44 29.07 24.50
C LEU A 274 5.92 29.36 24.29
N CYS A 275 6.24 30.58 23.88
CA CYS A 275 7.60 31.13 23.91
C CYS A 275 7.77 31.95 25.20
N HIS A 276 8.58 31.46 26.14
CA HIS A 276 8.82 32.13 27.42
C HIS A 276 9.65 33.41 27.25
N ILE A 277 9.52 34.38 28.16
CA ILE A 277 10.26 35.66 28.10
C ILE A 277 11.80 35.48 28.04
N SER A 278 12.34 34.43 28.66
CA SER A 278 13.78 34.10 28.61
C SER A 278 14.26 33.53 27.26
N GLU A 279 13.33 33.13 26.40
CA GLU A 279 13.57 32.42 25.13
C GLU A 279 13.23 33.26 23.88
N LEU A 280 12.81 34.51 24.10
CA LEU A 280 12.38 35.44 23.05
C LEU A 280 13.54 36.20 22.38
N ASP A 281 14.65 36.44 23.10
CA ASP A 281 15.87 37.08 22.60
C ASP A 281 17.09 36.51 23.36
N ASP A 282 18.31 36.75 22.87
CA ASP A 282 19.53 36.45 23.62
C ASP A 282 19.85 37.54 24.66
N LYS A 283 19.34 38.75 24.45
CA LYS A 283 19.41 39.88 25.41
C LYS A 283 18.39 39.75 26.53
N TYR A 284 18.59 40.47 27.64
CA TYR A 284 17.63 40.52 28.74
C TYR A 284 16.38 41.32 28.34
N VAL A 285 15.25 40.62 28.21
CA VAL A 285 13.95 41.20 27.84
C VAL A 285 13.18 41.58 29.11
N GLY A 286 12.84 42.86 29.26
CA GLY A 286 12.07 43.37 30.41
C GLY A 286 10.57 43.12 30.29
N ARG A 287 10.00 43.23 29.07
CA ARG A 287 8.62 42.87 28.75
C ARG A 287 8.54 42.20 27.39
N VAL A 288 7.63 41.22 27.26
CA VAL A 288 7.37 40.53 25.98
C VAL A 288 6.93 41.51 24.88
N GLU A 289 6.17 42.54 25.28
CA GLU A 289 5.62 43.63 24.45
C GLU A 289 6.70 44.45 23.71
N ASP A 290 7.94 44.48 24.24
CA ASP A 290 9.06 45.22 23.66
C ASP A 290 9.67 44.49 22.43
N VAL A 291 9.40 43.18 22.28
CA VAL A 291 10.13 42.27 21.36
C VAL A 291 9.23 41.56 20.34
N VAL A 292 7.94 41.39 20.64
CA VAL A 292 6.93 40.81 19.73
C VAL A 292 5.57 41.49 19.90
N LYS A 293 4.79 41.58 18.81
CA LYS A 293 3.44 42.13 18.80
C LYS A 293 2.40 41.07 18.46
N VAL A 294 1.18 41.22 19.00
CA VAL A 294 0.06 40.35 18.65
C VAL A 294 -0.23 40.44 17.15
N GLY A 295 -0.30 39.29 16.48
CA GLY A 295 -0.47 39.18 15.03
C GLY A 295 0.81 39.19 14.20
N GLU A 296 1.99 39.39 14.80
CA GLU A 296 3.30 39.29 14.14
C GLU A 296 3.65 37.83 13.82
N THR A 297 4.39 37.59 12.73
CA THR A 297 4.90 36.26 12.36
C THR A 297 6.39 36.17 12.68
N LEU A 298 6.81 35.12 13.39
CA LEU A 298 8.21 34.89 13.77
C LEU A 298 8.63 33.43 13.61
N GLU A 299 9.92 33.21 13.40
CA GLU A 299 10.51 31.86 13.40
C GLU A 299 10.82 31.41 14.82
N VAL A 300 10.37 30.20 15.15
CA VAL A 300 10.45 29.59 16.47
C VAL A 300 10.85 28.12 16.36
N LYS A 301 11.81 27.70 17.19
CA LYS A 301 12.27 26.32 17.32
C LYS A 301 11.57 25.66 18.50
N VAL A 302 11.11 24.43 18.33
CA VAL A 302 10.51 23.65 19.42
C VAL A 302 11.61 23.08 20.30
N ILE A 303 11.70 23.50 21.57
CA ILE A 303 12.68 22.93 22.53
C ILE A 303 12.15 21.61 23.10
N ALA A 304 10.87 21.57 23.47
CA ALA A 304 10.27 20.44 24.16
C ALA A 304 8.75 20.44 24.00
N ILE A 305 8.14 19.28 24.22
CA ILE A 305 6.70 19.11 24.44
C ILE A 305 6.56 18.48 25.82
N ASP A 306 5.66 19.00 26.66
CA ASP A 306 5.46 18.46 28.00
C ASP A 306 4.43 17.30 28.04
N ALA A 307 4.33 16.63 29.18
CA ALA A 307 3.40 15.51 29.37
C ALA A 307 1.91 15.91 29.37
N GLN A 308 1.59 17.18 29.10
CA GLN A 308 0.26 17.73 28.87
C GLN A 308 0.11 18.24 27.42
N ASP A 309 0.99 17.76 26.53
CA ASP A 309 1.05 18.03 25.08
C ASP A 309 1.29 19.51 24.71
N ARG A 310 1.73 20.34 25.68
CA ARG A 310 2.01 21.76 25.43
C ARG A 310 3.41 21.95 24.85
N VAL A 311 3.48 22.72 23.78
CA VAL A 311 4.72 23.00 23.04
C VAL A 311 5.47 24.16 23.68
N LYS A 312 6.76 23.95 23.99
CA LYS A 312 7.70 25.01 24.41
C LYS A 312 8.53 25.47 23.22
N LEU A 313 8.51 26.77 22.97
CA LEU A 313 9.15 27.43 21.84
C LEU A 313 10.32 28.32 22.29
N SER A 314 11.30 28.50 21.40
CA SER A 314 12.35 29.50 21.54
C SER A 314 12.74 30.12 20.21
N ARG A 315 12.94 31.44 20.24
CA ARG A 315 13.54 32.25 19.17
C ARG A 315 15.04 32.41 19.42
N LYS A 316 15.46 32.43 20.69
CA LYS A 316 16.85 32.56 21.16
C LYS A 316 17.79 31.52 20.58
N VAL A 317 17.38 30.24 20.51
CA VAL A 317 18.23 29.18 19.92
C VAL A 317 18.57 29.49 18.46
N LEU A 318 17.63 30.03 17.69
CA LEU A 318 17.85 30.40 16.28
C LEU A 318 18.74 31.65 16.14
N LEU A 319 18.59 32.62 17.04
CA LEU A 319 19.47 33.79 17.09
C LEU A 319 20.93 33.43 17.41
N ARG A 320 21.15 32.39 18.23
CA ARG A 320 22.49 31.83 18.51
C ARG A 320 23.05 31.03 17.35
N GLU A 321 22.25 30.13 16.77
CA GLU A 321 22.65 29.34 15.60
C GLU A 321 22.97 30.25 14.39
N ALA A 322 22.27 31.38 14.22
CA ALA A 322 22.54 32.37 13.19
C ALA A 322 23.74 33.31 13.49
N SER A 323 24.24 33.36 14.73
CA SER A 323 25.39 34.20 15.14
C SER A 323 26.68 33.42 15.37
N GLY A 324 26.65 32.08 15.23
CA GLY A 324 27.85 31.24 15.17
C GLY A 324 28.53 30.96 16.51
N ALA A 325 27.85 31.21 17.63
CA ALA A 325 28.35 30.90 18.97
C ALA A 325 28.10 29.43 19.32
N THR A 326 29.13 28.58 19.19
CA THR A 326 29.16 27.22 19.74
C THR A 326 29.39 27.25 21.25
N ASP A 327 28.69 26.39 22.00
CA ASP A 327 28.88 26.27 23.45
C ASP A 327 30.25 25.64 23.78
N GLU A 328 31.11 26.38 24.48
CA GLU A 328 32.20 25.82 25.29
C GLU A 328 32.01 26.21 26.77
N ASP A 329 32.05 25.17 27.61
CA ASP A 329 32.12 25.13 29.08
C ASP A 329 31.11 25.87 29.99
N GLY A 330 30.66 25.10 30.99
CA GLY A 330 29.79 25.54 32.08
C GLY A 330 29.91 24.65 33.33
N ALA A 331 31.04 23.97 33.51
CA ALA A 331 31.30 23.07 34.64
C ALA A 331 32.24 23.71 35.68
N SER A 332 32.07 23.32 36.97
CA SER A 332 32.78 23.84 38.15
C SER A 332 32.36 25.27 38.61
N SER A 333 32.42 25.65 39.89
CA SER A 333 32.50 24.85 41.14
C SER A 333 32.13 25.65 42.41
N ARG A 334 31.50 24.96 43.38
CA ARG A 334 31.50 25.15 44.85
C ARG A 334 31.15 23.75 45.43
N GLY A 335 31.83 23.07 46.35
CA GLY A 335 32.80 23.39 47.41
C GLY A 335 32.15 23.13 48.79
N ALA A 336 32.67 22.36 49.78
CA ALA A 336 33.95 21.61 49.98
C ALA A 336 33.69 20.39 50.96
N GLU A 337 34.59 19.67 51.67
CA GLU A 337 36.02 19.85 51.98
C GLU A 337 36.86 18.54 52.25
N ARG A 338 36.63 17.76 53.33
CA ARG A 338 37.50 16.65 53.85
C ARG A 338 36.66 15.44 54.38
N SER A 339 37.17 14.24 54.73
CA SER A 339 38.54 13.77 55.12
C SER A 339 38.77 12.23 54.96
N GLY A 340 40.05 11.82 54.80
CA GLY A 340 40.60 10.48 55.13
C GLY A 340 40.20 9.26 54.25
N ASP A 341 40.86 8.09 54.31
CA ASP A 341 42.25 7.73 54.70
C ASP A 341 42.59 6.34 54.09
N ARG A 342 43.88 6.09 53.78
CA ARG A 342 44.58 4.79 53.48
C ARG A 342 43.99 3.70 52.55
N GLY A 343 44.88 3.20 51.67
CA GLY A 343 44.91 1.80 51.20
C GLY A 343 44.25 1.51 49.83
N GLY A 344 44.93 0.94 48.82
CA GLY A 344 46.37 0.73 48.66
C GLY A 344 46.90 -0.71 48.80
N GLU A 345 46.50 -1.63 47.92
CA GLU A 345 47.36 -2.66 47.26
C GLU A 345 46.53 -3.39 46.17
N ARG A 346 47.03 -3.49 44.93
CA ARG A 346 47.63 -4.68 44.26
C ARG A 346 46.73 -5.92 44.16
N GLY A 347 46.51 -6.40 42.92
CA GLY A 347 45.81 -7.65 42.63
C GLY A 347 45.68 -7.92 41.12
N GLU A 348 46.77 -8.24 40.44
CA GLU A 348 46.80 -8.49 38.99
C GLU A 348 46.51 -9.98 38.66
N ARG A 349 45.95 -10.23 37.46
CA ARG A 349 45.87 -11.53 36.72
C ARG A 349 44.84 -12.59 37.15
N GLY A 350 43.86 -12.78 36.28
CA GLY A 350 43.81 -13.99 35.43
C GLY A 350 42.93 -15.17 35.90
N GLY A 351 42.39 -15.91 34.93
CA GLY A 351 41.56 -17.09 35.18
C GLY A 351 40.60 -17.41 34.03
N ASP A 352 41.13 -17.98 32.95
CA ASP A 352 40.32 -18.58 31.86
C ASP A 352 39.88 -20.02 32.24
N ARG A 353 38.87 -20.53 31.50
CA ARG A 353 38.37 -21.92 31.41
C ARG A 353 37.23 -22.36 32.34
N GLY A 354 36.09 -22.64 31.69
CA GLY A 354 35.60 -24.03 31.60
C GLY A 354 34.58 -24.50 32.63
N GLY A 355 33.36 -24.80 32.18
CA GLY A 355 32.33 -25.51 32.94
C GLY A 355 31.28 -26.12 32.03
N GLU A 356 31.21 -27.45 31.96
CA GLU A 356 30.29 -28.23 31.12
C GLU A 356 29.30 -29.00 32.02
N ARG A 357 28.10 -29.34 31.49
CA ARG A 357 27.06 -30.23 32.06
C ARG A 357 26.17 -29.58 33.14
N GLY A 358 24.90 -29.98 33.27
CA GLY A 358 24.11 -30.89 32.43
C GLY A 358 22.81 -31.37 33.10
N HIS A 359 21.89 -31.97 32.31
CA HIS A 359 20.53 -32.43 32.69
C HIS A 359 19.60 -31.29 33.17
N GLY A 360 18.26 -31.33 33.05
CA GLY A 360 17.28 -32.32 32.61
C GLY A 360 15.97 -32.02 33.37
N GLY A 361 14.74 -32.34 32.92
CA GLY A 361 14.24 -33.00 31.72
C GLY A 361 12.70 -33.18 31.85
N ARG A 362 12.13 -34.19 31.17
CA ARG A 362 10.69 -34.55 31.15
C ARG A 362 9.76 -33.59 30.37
N ARG A 363 8.57 -34.12 30.05
CA ARG A 363 7.64 -33.66 29.00
C ARG A 363 6.18 -34.02 29.44
N PRO A 364 5.14 -33.95 28.57
CA PRO A 364 3.85 -33.25 28.77
C PRO A 364 2.78 -34.22 29.39
N PRO A 365 1.44 -34.17 29.14
CA PRO A 365 0.58 -33.21 28.39
C PRO A 365 -0.79 -32.87 29.04
N ARG A 366 -1.59 -32.04 28.34
CA ARG A 366 -2.93 -32.46 27.84
C ARG A 366 -3.61 -31.43 26.91
N GLU A 367 -4.32 -31.95 25.91
CA GLU A 367 -5.44 -31.27 25.23
C GLU A 367 -6.71 -31.35 26.11
N PRO A 368 -7.80 -30.67 25.72
CA PRO A 368 -8.98 -31.45 25.33
C PRO A 368 -9.65 -30.97 24.02
N ARG A 369 -10.42 -31.90 23.42
CA ARG A 369 -11.28 -31.67 22.23
C ARG A 369 -12.54 -30.87 22.58
N GLY A 370 -13.16 -30.25 21.56
CA GLY A 370 -14.53 -29.72 21.66
C GLY A 370 -15.12 -29.26 20.32
N GLU A 371 -15.88 -30.13 19.65
CA GLU A 371 -16.84 -29.73 18.60
C GLU A 371 -18.22 -29.44 19.22
N PRO A 372 -19.05 -28.60 18.59
CA PRO A 372 -20.46 -28.98 18.46
C PRO A 372 -21.14 -28.60 17.12
N ARG A 373 -21.54 -29.64 16.38
CA ARG A 373 -22.81 -29.86 15.64
C ARG A 373 -23.57 -28.71 14.94
N GLU A 374 -24.01 -29.02 13.72
CA GLU A 374 -25.14 -28.38 13.01
C GLU A 374 -26.49 -28.50 13.77
N PRO A 375 -27.45 -27.59 13.48
CA PRO A 375 -28.87 -27.87 13.53
C PRO A 375 -29.46 -28.11 12.12
N ARG A 376 -30.38 -29.07 11.99
CA ARG A 376 -31.29 -29.24 10.83
C ARG A 376 -32.71 -28.81 11.22
N GLY A 377 -33.42 -28.16 10.30
CA GLY A 377 -34.83 -27.78 10.44
C GLY A 377 -35.05 -26.32 10.02
N GLU A 378 -36.15 -25.92 9.39
CA GLU A 378 -37.33 -26.68 8.95
C GLU A 378 -37.77 -26.25 7.53
N ARG A 379 -38.87 -26.84 7.03
CA ARG A 379 -39.55 -26.41 5.80
C ARG A 379 -40.71 -25.49 6.15
N HIS A 380 -40.98 -24.48 5.33
CA HIS A 380 -42.34 -24.16 4.93
C HIS A 380 -42.40 -23.48 3.56
#